data_AF-A0A369BDT1-F1
#
_entry.id   AF-A0A369BDT1-F1
#
_cell.length_a   1.000
_cell.length_b   1.000
_cell.length_c   1.000
_cell.angle_alpha   90.00
_cell.angle_beta   90.00
_cell.angle_gamma   90.00
#
_symmetry.space_group_name_H-M   'P 1'
#
loop_
_entity.id
_entity.type
_entity.pdbx_description
1 polymer ?
#
loop_
_entity_poly.entity_id
_entity_poly.type
_entity_poly.pdbx_seq_one_letter_code
_entity_poly.pdbx_strand_id
1 'polypeptide(L)' 'MTDQQKIEIIKGYIDDIDAFIRNPQLSLDQKQHMERAYAVYNDIYRDVQRGKIDPDELHENLSGFFYMLQ' A
#
# COMPACT_ATOMS: atom_id res chain seq x y z
N MET A 1 -14.12 -0.97 -12.99
CA MET A 1 -13.14 -2.04 -12.70
C MET A 1 -13.82 -3.12 -11.90
N THR A 2 -13.42 -4.38 -12.08
CA THR A 2 -13.85 -5.47 -11.20
C THR A 2 -13.06 -5.46 -9.89
N ASP A 3 -13.58 -6.09 -8.85
CA ASP A 3 -12.89 -6.18 -7.55
C ASP A 3 -11.52 -6.86 -7.69
N GLN A 4 -11.41 -7.84 -8.58
CA GLN A 4 -10.16 -8.52 -8.88
C GLN A 4 -9.12 -7.56 -9.48
N GLN A 5 -9.53 -6.67 -10.40
CA GLN A 5 -8.65 -5.64 -10.95
C GLN A 5 -8.22 -4.62 -9.88
N LYS A 6 -9.11 -4.25 -8.96
CA LYS A 6 -8.78 -3.35 -7.84
C LYS A 6 -7.74 -3.97 -6.92
N ILE A 7 -7.92 -5.25 -6.58
CA ILE A 7 -6.99 -6.01 -5.74
C ILE A 7 -5.60 -6.10 -6.40
N GLU A 8 -5.53 -6.27 -7.73
CA GLU A 8 -4.25 -6.26 -8.45
C GLU A 8 -3.56 -4.89 -8.40
N ILE A 9 -4.31 -3.81 -8.56
CA ILE A 9 -3.76 -2.44 -8.44
C ILE A 9 -3.26 -2.17 -7.02
N ILE A 10 -4.06 -2.51 -6.01
CA ILE A 10 -3.67 -2.38 -4.59
C ILE A 10 -2.39 -3.15 -4.29
N LYS A 11 -2.27 -4.36 -4.84
CA LYS A 11 -1.05 -5.15 -4.71
C LYS A 11 0.15 -4.42 -5.34
N GLY A 12 -0.03 -3.85 -6.53
CA GLY A 12 1.00 -3.02 -7.17
C GLY A 12 1.47 -1.87 -6.29
N TYR A 13 0.55 -1.14 -5.67
CA TYR A 13 0.89 -0.09 -4.70
C TYR A 13 1.69 -0.61 -3.50
N ILE A 14 1.34 -1.78 -2.96
CA ILE A 14 2.08 -2.38 -1.83
C ILE A 14 3.48 -2.83 -2.26
N ASP A 15 3.60 -3.40 -3.46
CA ASP A 15 4.87 -3.81 -4.04
C ASP A 15 5.79 -2.58 -4.28
N ASP A 16 5.23 -1.45 -4.70
CA ASP A 16 5.96 -0.18 -4.85
C ASP A 16 6.48 0.36 -3.51
N ILE A 17 5.70 0.22 -2.41
CA ILE A 17 6.16 0.58 -1.06
C ILE A 17 7.34 -0.31 -0.63
N ASP A 18 7.28 -1.63 -0.86
CA ASP A 18 8.39 -2.55 -0.55
C ASP A 18 9.64 -2.22 -1.38
N ALA A 19 9.47 -1.88 -2.66
CA ALA A 19 10.56 -1.44 -3.51
C ALA A 19 11.20 -0.14 -3.01
N PHE A 20 10.38 0.82 -2.55
CA PHE A 20 10.86 2.08 -1.98
C PHE A 20 11.67 1.85 -0.70
N ILE A 21 11.20 1.00 0.23
CA ILE A 21 11.89 0.66 1.49
C ILE A 21 13.31 0.11 1.25
N ARG A 22 13.50 -0.62 0.14
CA ARG A 22 14.79 -1.22 -0.23
C ARG A 22 15.78 -0.20 -0.80
N ASN A 23 15.37 1.04 -1.05
CA ASN A 23 16.26 2.08 -1.53
C ASN A 23 17.30 2.43 -0.45
N PRO A 24 18.61 2.21 -0.70
CA PRO A 24 19.67 2.46 0.27
C PRO A 24 19.88 3.96 0.58
N GLN A 25 19.25 4.86 -0.19
CA GLN A 25 19.35 6.31 0.01
C GLN A 25 18.33 6.86 1.02
N LEU A 26 17.41 6.05 1.53
CA LEU A 26 16.44 6.50 2.52
C LEU A 26 17.11 6.80 3.86
N SER A 27 16.72 7.92 4.48
CA SER A 27 17.02 8.14 5.88
C SER A 27 16.33 7.09 6.76
N LEU A 28 16.86 6.88 7.96
CA LEU A 28 16.29 5.93 8.92
C LEU A 28 14.81 6.25 9.24
N ASP A 29 14.49 7.52 9.45
CA ASP A 29 13.11 7.96 9.71
C ASP A 29 12.18 7.69 8.53
N GLN A 30 12.61 8.00 7.30
CA GLN A 30 11.82 7.69 6.10
C GLN A 30 11.61 6.19 5.95
N LYS A 31 12.66 5.38 6.18
CA LYS A 31 12.57 3.93 6.11
C LYS A 31 11.57 3.39 7.14
N GLN A 32 11.66 3.83 8.39
CA GLN A 32 10.73 3.40 9.44
C GLN A 32 9.28 3.84 9.16
N HIS A 33 9.08 5.03 8.61
CA HIS A 33 7.75 5.49 8.22
C HIS A 33 7.15 4.60 7.13
N MET A 34 7.95 4.27 6.10
CA MET A 34 7.53 3.41 5.01
C MET A 34 7.30 1.97 5.45
N GLU A 35 8.13 1.41 6.34
CA GLU A 35 7.93 0.08 6.92
C GLU A 35 6.60 -0.02 7.70
N ARG A 36 6.21 1.03 8.42
CA ARG A 36 4.90 1.08 9.09
C ARG A 36 3.75 1.15 8.10
N ALA A 37 3.86 1.99 7.07
CA ALA A 37 2.86 2.08 6.02
C ALA A 37 2.69 0.73 5.31
N TYR A 38 3.79 0.07 4.96
CA TYR A 38 3.80 -1.26 4.37
C TYR A 38 3.07 -2.29 5.24
N ALA A 39 3.36 -2.34 6.53
CA ALA A 39 2.70 -3.27 7.45
C ALA A 39 1.18 -3.03 7.51
N VAL A 40 0.76 -1.77 7.64
CA VAL A 40 -0.66 -1.40 7.69
C VAL A 40 -1.38 -1.79 6.39
N TYR A 41 -0.85 -1.39 5.23
CA TYR A 41 -1.51 -1.66 3.96
C TYR A 41 -1.51 -3.15 3.60
N ASN A 42 -0.50 -3.91 4.01
CA ASN A 42 -0.48 -5.37 3.81
C ASN A 42 -1.54 -6.08 4.68
N ASP A 43 -1.77 -5.62 5.90
CA ASP A 43 -2.85 -6.15 6.74
C ASP A 43 -4.24 -5.79 6.18
N ILE A 44 -4.46 -4.55 5.74
CA ILE A 44 -5.72 -4.14 5.10
C ILE A 44 -5.92 -4.91 3.79
N TYR A 45 -4.88 -5.15 3.00
CA TYR A 45 -4.96 -5.97 1.79
C TYR A 45 -5.43 -7.40 2.07
N ARG A 46 -4.94 -8.03 3.14
CA ARG A 46 -5.40 -9.36 3.56
C ARG A 46 -6.88 -9.35 3.96
N ASP A 47 -7.35 -8.28 4.58
CA ASP A 47 -8.75 -8.13 4.93
C ASP A 47 -9.64 -7.86 3.71
N VAL A 48 -9.15 -7.12 2.70
CA VAL A 48 -9.78 -6.99 1.37
C VAL A 48 -9.87 -8.35 0.67
N GLN A 49 -8.79 -9.14 0.66
CA GLN A 49 -8.78 -10.49 0.09
C GLN A 49 -9.78 -11.44 0.78
N ARG A 50 -10.11 -11.19 2.05
CA ARG A 50 -11.09 -11.95 2.83
C ARG A 50 -12.52 -11.40 2.71
N GLY A 51 -12.73 -10.33 1.93
CA GLY A 51 -14.02 -9.66 1.76
C GLY A 51 -14.49 -8.92 3.01
N LYS A 52 -13.59 -8.57 3.94
CA LYS A 52 -13.92 -7.82 5.16
C LYS A 52 -13.91 -6.31 4.96
N ILE A 53 -13.16 -5.84 3.96
CA ILE A 53 -12.97 -4.42 3.63
C ILE A 53 -13.24 -4.27 2.14
N ASP A 54 -13.89 -3.19 1.76
CA ASP A 54 -14.16 -2.86 0.36
C ASP A 54 -12.82 -2.52 -0.35
N PRO A 55 -12.49 -3.16 -1.48
CA PRO A 55 -11.32 -2.79 -2.27
C PRO A 55 -11.27 -1.29 -2.65
N ASP A 56 -12.41 -0.62 -2.84
CA ASP A 56 -12.44 0.82 -3.17
C ASP A 56 -11.91 1.67 -2.01
N GLU A 57 -12.27 1.36 -0.76
CA GLU A 57 -11.77 2.09 0.41
C GLU A 57 -10.24 2.01 0.53
N LEU A 58 -9.67 0.83 0.29
CA LEU A 58 -8.22 0.66 0.32
C LEU A 58 -7.54 1.36 -0.86
N HIS A 59 -8.14 1.31 -2.05
CA HIS A 59 -7.61 1.98 -3.25
C HIS A 59 -7.55 3.50 -3.08
N GLU A 60 -8.59 4.13 -2.53
CA GLU A 60 -8.61 5.57 -2.25
C GLU A 60 -7.55 5.97 -1.22
N ASN A 61 -7.41 5.19 -0.15
CA ASN A 61 -6.44 5.46 0.90
C ASN A 61 -4.99 5.38 0.38
N LEU A 62 -4.67 4.31 -0.37
CA LEU A 62 -3.36 4.14 -1.01
C LEU A 62 -3.07 5.25 -2.03
N SER A 63 -4.05 5.60 -2.87
CA SER A 63 -3.90 6.68 -3.84
C SER A 63 -3.59 8.01 -3.16
N GLY A 64 -4.25 8.32 -2.05
CA GLY A 64 -3.98 9.51 -1.23
C GLY A 64 -2.59 9.50 -0.59
N PHE A 65 -2.15 8.35 -0.07
CA PHE A 65 -0.81 8.17 0.48
C PHE A 65 0.29 8.42 -0.55
N PHE A 66 0.16 7.83 -1.75
CA PHE A 66 1.12 8.04 -2.83
C PHE A 66 1.13 9.48 -3.37
N TYR A 67 -0.02 10.15 -3.41
CA TYR A 67 -0.07 11.58 -3.79
C TYR A 67 0.68 12.47 -2.80
N MET A 68 0.69 12.14 -1.51
CA MET A 68 1.45 12.87 -0.47
C MET A 68 2.96 12.57 -0.48
N LEU A 69 3.38 11.50 -1.15
CA LEU A 69 4.80 11.14 -1.30
C LEU A 69 5.49 11.83 -2.49
N GLN A 70 4.73 12.44 -3.41
CA GLN A 70 5.25 13.24 -4.52
C GLN A 70 5.65 14.65 -4.07
#